data_AF-A0A369PXJ2-F1
#
_entry.id   AF-A0A369PXJ2-F1
#
_cell.length_a   1.000
_cell.length_b   1.000
_cell.length_c   1.000
_cell.angle_alpha   90.00
_cell.angle_beta   90.00
_cell.angle_gamma   90.00
#
_symmetry.space_group_name_H-M   'P 1'
#
loop_
_entity.id
_entity.type
_entity.pdbx_description
1 polymer ?
#
loop_
_entity_poly.entity_id
_entity_poly.type
_entity_poly.pdbx_seq_one_letter_code
_entity_poly.pdbx_strand_id
1 'polypeptide(L)'
;MELCISEFGNELVGYQQNDELIGLNLKAISVYHINILKMKNKAIWISIFAFFFVIQTAYYWEGKSRAILIPASLILIFAYLTLLFVLSKQIILLFKRKFSEKNRVFLVMALTSVLILTAYAPHGLIDFDQLEGKDILIAGREGSANCTTTLKLKENGKFSTTIVCFGIERVSGKYHIKKDTVFFDYDNNKATGELYQFGLVDSCTLSWDKKDGLFLYKNKKDKSPNQLIIALNEIKLERQEKPNSIKSIDQL
;
A
#
# COMPACT_ATOMS: atom_id res chain seq x y z
N MET A 1 20.68 84.05 -52.73
CA MET A 1 20.42 83.97 -51.28
C MET A 1 20.60 82.53 -50.90
N GLU A 2 21.65 82.28 -50.12
CA GLU A 2 22.17 80.97 -49.74
C GLU A 2 21.12 80.11 -49.05
N LEU A 3 21.17 78.80 -49.27
CA LEU A 3 21.00 77.84 -48.18
C LEU A 3 21.54 76.47 -48.59
N CYS A 4 22.46 76.00 -47.75
CA CYS A 4 23.22 74.77 -47.79
C CYS A 4 22.35 73.52 -47.86
N ILE A 5 22.80 72.53 -48.64
CA ILE A 5 22.56 71.10 -48.33
C ILE A 5 23.89 70.39 -48.56
N SER A 6 24.61 70.18 -47.45
CA SER A 6 25.73 69.27 -47.31
C SER A 6 25.35 68.21 -46.28
N GLU A 7 25.96 67.03 -46.42
CA GLU A 7 25.96 65.90 -45.48
C GLU A 7 24.71 65.01 -45.48
N PHE A 8 24.81 63.87 -46.15
CA PHE A 8 24.51 62.56 -45.57
C PHE A 8 25.11 61.48 -46.48
N GLY A 9 26.40 61.27 -46.33
CA GLY A 9 27.14 60.16 -46.91
C GLY A 9 27.81 59.37 -45.79
N ASN A 10 27.71 58.04 -45.88
CA ASN A 10 28.45 57.03 -45.13
C ASN A 10 27.93 56.65 -43.74
N GLU A 11 26.93 55.77 -43.70
CA GLU A 11 26.74 54.87 -42.54
C GLU A 11 25.97 53.59 -42.94
N LEU A 12 26.50 52.79 -43.87
CA LEU A 12 25.96 51.46 -44.19
C LEU A 12 27.08 50.43 -44.42
N VAL A 13 27.96 50.25 -43.44
CA VAL A 13 28.87 49.09 -43.39
C VAL A 13 28.92 48.60 -41.95
N GLY A 14 28.00 47.71 -41.57
CA GLY A 14 28.00 47.17 -40.21
C GLY A 14 26.83 46.25 -39.85
N TYR A 15 26.29 45.47 -40.78
CA TYR A 15 25.12 44.60 -40.50
C TYR A 15 25.17 43.21 -41.15
N GLN A 16 26.37 42.64 -41.38
CA GLN A 16 26.48 41.28 -41.95
C GLN A 16 27.09 40.24 -41.01
N GLN A 17 27.42 40.56 -39.76
CA GLN A 17 28.14 39.65 -38.87
C GLN A 17 27.32 39.13 -37.65
N ASN A 18 26.02 39.43 -37.59
CA ASN A 18 25.14 38.98 -36.50
C ASN A 18 24.24 37.78 -36.84
N ASP A 19 24.09 37.41 -38.12
CA ASP A 19 23.16 36.34 -38.50
C ASP A 19 23.71 34.92 -38.22
N GLU A 20 25.03 34.73 -38.24
CA GLU A 20 25.64 33.44 -37.88
C GLU A 20 25.54 33.13 -36.38
N LEU A 21 25.65 34.15 -35.51
CA LEU A 21 25.56 33.96 -34.06
C LEU A 21 24.14 33.57 -33.61
N ILE A 22 23.11 34.09 -34.27
CA ILE A 22 21.71 33.76 -33.99
C ILE A 22 21.37 32.33 -34.46
N GLY A 23 21.92 31.92 -35.62
CA GLY A 23 21.75 30.56 -36.15
C GLY A 23 22.38 29.47 -35.28
N LEU A 24 23.53 29.74 -34.67
CA LEU A 24 24.22 28.82 -33.75
C LEU A 24 23.46 28.64 -32.43
N ASN A 25 22.90 29.72 -31.87
CA ASN A 25 22.09 29.65 -30.65
C ASN A 25 20.77 28.88 -30.87
N LEU A 26 20.12 29.03 -32.03
CA LEU A 26 18.89 28.29 -32.35
C LEU A 26 19.13 26.78 -32.53
N LYS A 27 20.26 26.38 -33.13
CA LYS A 27 20.64 24.96 -33.21
C LYS A 27 20.99 24.38 -31.84
N ALA A 28 21.68 25.14 -30.97
CA ALA A 28 21.99 24.70 -29.62
C ALA A 28 20.72 24.52 -28.75
N ILE A 29 19.77 25.46 -28.84
CA ILE A 29 18.47 25.38 -28.15
C ILE A 29 17.66 24.18 -28.66
N SER A 30 17.63 23.96 -29.99
CA SER A 30 16.97 22.80 -30.59
C SER A 30 17.57 21.47 -30.10
N VAL A 31 18.91 21.35 -30.07
CA VAL A 31 19.61 20.15 -29.61
C VAL A 31 19.39 19.91 -28.11
N TYR A 32 19.40 20.96 -27.28
CA TYR A 32 19.07 20.85 -25.85
C TYR A 32 17.62 20.39 -25.63
N HIS A 33 16.67 20.92 -26.41
CA HIS A 33 15.26 20.54 -26.31
C HIS A 33 15.05 19.08 -26.75
N ILE A 34 15.80 18.59 -27.74
CA ILE A 34 15.80 17.20 -28.22
C ILE A 34 16.45 16.26 -27.21
N ASN A 35 17.55 16.64 -26.57
CA ASN A 35 18.21 15.80 -25.55
C ASN A 35 17.41 15.72 -24.24
N ILE A 36 16.75 16.81 -23.82
CA ILE A 36 15.74 16.79 -22.75
C ILE A 36 14.57 15.88 -23.12
N LEU A 37 14.20 15.76 -24.40
CA LEU A 37 13.18 14.80 -24.85
C LEU A 37 13.67 13.35 -24.84
N LYS A 38 14.96 13.10 -25.13
CA LYS A 38 15.53 11.74 -25.22
C LYS A 38 15.82 11.12 -23.85
N MET A 39 16.17 11.93 -22.84
CA MET A 39 16.33 11.46 -21.44
C MET A 39 15.00 11.16 -20.74
N LYS A 40 13.85 11.63 -21.27
CA LYS A 40 12.53 11.48 -20.63
C LYS A 40 11.99 10.06 -20.57
N ASN A 41 12.26 9.21 -21.56
CA ASN A 41 11.65 7.88 -21.59
C ASN A 41 12.24 6.93 -20.53
N LYS A 42 13.55 7.01 -20.25
CA LYS A 42 14.19 6.17 -19.23
C LYS A 42 13.69 6.49 -17.83
N ALA A 43 13.53 7.78 -17.51
CA ALA A 43 13.00 8.21 -16.21
C ALA A 43 11.56 7.69 -15.98
N ILE A 44 10.71 7.73 -17.01
CA ILE A 44 9.34 7.21 -16.92
C ILE A 44 9.34 5.70 -16.69
N TRP A 45 10.20 4.94 -17.38
CA TRP A 45 10.33 3.50 -17.13
C TRP A 45 10.74 3.21 -15.69
N ILE A 46 11.76 3.91 -15.19
CA ILE A 46 12.22 3.75 -13.80
C ILE A 46 11.08 4.08 -12.83
N SER A 47 10.32 5.16 -13.06
CA SER A 47 9.20 5.50 -12.18
C SER A 47 8.08 4.47 -12.21
N ILE A 48 7.78 3.87 -13.37
CA ILE A 48 6.77 2.80 -13.50
C ILE A 48 7.18 1.59 -12.67
N PHE A 49 8.41 1.11 -12.85
CA PHE A 49 8.91 -0.05 -12.11
C PHE A 49 9.03 0.23 -10.62
N ALA A 50 9.57 1.39 -10.25
CA ALA A 50 9.69 1.78 -8.84
C ALA A 50 8.31 1.83 -8.17
N PHE A 51 7.33 2.49 -8.80
CA PHE A 51 5.96 2.52 -8.28
C PHE A 51 5.36 1.13 -8.14
N PHE A 52 5.48 0.30 -9.19
CA PHE A 52 5.01 -1.08 -9.18
C PHE A 52 5.64 -1.88 -8.02
N PHE A 53 6.95 -1.85 -7.84
CA PHE A 53 7.60 -2.59 -6.76
C PHE A 53 7.21 -2.08 -5.37
N VAL A 54 7.03 -0.77 -5.19
CA VAL A 54 6.60 -0.21 -3.90
C VAL A 54 5.19 -0.70 -3.54
N ILE A 55 4.27 -0.72 -4.51
CA ILE A 55 2.91 -1.27 -4.30
C ILE A 55 2.97 -2.78 -4.02
N GLN A 56 3.72 -3.55 -4.79
CA GLN A 56 3.84 -5.00 -4.60
C GLN A 56 4.50 -5.40 -3.28
N THR A 57 5.26 -4.50 -2.67
CA THR A 57 5.91 -4.72 -1.36
C THR A 57 5.18 -4.03 -0.21
N ALA A 58 4.03 -3.37 -0.47
CA ALA A 58 3.19 -2.70 0.53
C ALA A 58 2.93 -3.56 1.77
N TYR A 59 2.58 -4.83 1.54
CA TYR A 59 2.35 -5.82 2.58
C TYR A 59 3.41 -5.84 3.70
N TYR A 60 4.71 -5.73 3.34
CA TYR A 60 5.81 -5.84 4.29
C TYR A 60 6.07 -4.58 5.12
N TRP A 61 5.81 -3.39 4.57
CA TRP A 61 6.12 -2.13 5.24
C TRP A 61 4.91 -1.47 5.89
N GLU A 62 3.69 -1.70 5.39
CA GLU A 62 2.46 -1.13 5.97
C GLU A 62 2.25 -1.54 7.43
N GLY A 63 2.60 -2.78 7.78
CA GLY A 63 2.39 -3.35 9.13
C GLY A 63 3.43 -2.93 10.18
N LYS A 64 4.55 -2.29 9.78
CA LYS A 64 5.71 -2.12 10.66
C LYS A 64 5.73 -0.80 11.43
N SER A 65 5.14 0.27 10.88
CA SER A 65 5.17 1.59 11.51
C SER A 65 3.88 2.38 11.25
N ARG A 66 3.04 2.47 12.29
CA ARG A 66 1.77 3.22 12.24
C ARG A 66 1.99 4.70 11.85
N ALA A 67 3.09 5.31 12.27
CA ALA A 67 3.38 6.72 12.01
C ALA A 67 3.82 7.01 10.55
N ILE A 68 4.43 6.04 9.87
CA ILE A 68 4.93 6.22 8.49
C ILE A 68 3.82 5.95 7.47
N LEU A 69 2.79 5.19 7.86
CA LEU A 69 1.75 4.75 6.92
C LEU A 69 1.00 5.92 6.27
N ILE A 70 0.58 6.91 7.05
CA ILE A 70 -0.17 8.08 6.54
C ILE A 70 0.66 8.92 5.55
N PRO A 71 1.90 9.36 5.87
CA PRO A 71 2.68 10.11 4.89
C PRO A 71 3.07 9.25 3.68
N ALA A 72 3.36 7.96 3.86
CA ALA A 72 3.67 7.07 2.75
C ALA A 72 2.48 6.89 1.80
N SER A 73 1.26 6.70 2.33
CA SER A 73 0.06 6.57 1.51
C SER A 73 -0.27 7.85 0.75
N LEU A 74 -0.09 9.02 1.37
CA LEU A 74 -0.24 10.31 0.67
C LEU A 74 0.77 10.46 -0.47
N ILE A 75 2.04 10.13 -0.24
CA ILE A 75 3.07 10.15 -1.29
C ILE A 75 2.70 9.21 -2.44
N LEU A 76 2.19 8.01 -2.14
CA LEU A 76 1.76 7.05 -3.15
C LEU A 76 0.55 7.55 -3.95
N ILE A 77 -0.41 8.21 -3.30
CA ILE A 77 -1.55 8.85 -3.99
C ILE A 77 -1.04 9.93 -4.94
N PHE A 78 -0.13 10.81 -4.50
CA PHE A 78 0.46 11.83 -5.37
C PHE A 78 1.27 11.23 -6.54
N ALA A 79 2.03 10.17 -6.28
CA ALA A 79 2.76 9.44 -7.31
C ALA A 79 1.80 8.84 -8.35
N TYR A 80 0.72 8.20 -7.90
CA TYR A 80 -0.32 7.65 -8.75
C TYR A 80 -0.98 8.72 -9.63
N LEU A 81 -1.39 9.86 -9.05
CA LEU A 81 -1.98 10.98 -9.80
C LEU A 81 -1.00 11.57 -10.83
N THR A 82 0.28 11.67 -10.46
CA THR A 82 1.34 12.13 -11.38
C THR A 82 1.49 11.17 -12.56
N LEU A 83 1.52 9.86 -12.30
CA LEU A 83 1.60 8.84 -13.34
C LEU A 83 0.35 8.84 -14.24
N LEU A 84 -0.83 9.07 -13.69
CA LEU A 84 -2.08 9.20 -14.45
C LEU A 84 -2.04 10.42 -15.38
N PHE A 85 -1.55 11.56 -14.90
CA PHE A 85 -1.34 12.75 -15.74
C PHE A 85 -0.31 12.52 -16.85
N VAL A 86 0.79 11.81 -16.54
CA VAL A 86 1.79 11.40 -17.54
C VAL A 86 1.16 10.48 -18.60
N LEU A 87 0.32 9.52 -18.18
CA LEU A 87 -0.40 8.64 -19.09
C LEU A 87 -1.30 9.44 -20.05
N SER A 88 -2.11 10.35 -19.53
CA SER A 88 -3.00 11.21 -20.34
C SER A 88 -2.21 12.02 -21.38
N LYS A 89 -1.07 12.61 -20.99
CA LYS A 89 -0.17 13.31 -21.94
C LYS A 89 0.38 12.38 -23.02
N GLN A 90 0.81 11.18 -22.64
CA GLN A 90 1.37 10.20 -23.60
C GLN A 90 0.31 9.73 -24.59
N ILE A 91 -0.92 9.50 -24.14
CA ILE A 91 -2.05 9.13 -25.00
C ILE A 91 -2.35 10.24 -26.03
N ILE A 92 -2.45 11.51 -25.61
CA ILE A 92 -2.68 12.64 -26.53
C ILE A 92 -1.56 12.72 -27.58
N LEU A 93 -0.31 12.56 -27.17
CA LEU A 93 0.83 12.56 -28.07
C LEU A 93 0.83 11.35 -29.02
N LEU A 94 0.35 10.20 -28.57
CA LEU A 94 0.24 8.97 -29.36
C LEU A 94 -0.76 9.15 -30.50
N PHE A 95 -1.93 9.74 -30.21
CA PHE A 95 -2.93 10.08 -31.23
C PHE A 95 -2.41 11.11 -32.22
N LYS A 96 -1.76 12.20 -31.74
CA LYS A 96 -1.19 13.22 -32.64
C LYS A 96 -0.10 12.68 -33.58
N ARG A 97 0.67 11.67 -33.15
CA ARG A 97 1.76 11.07 -33.93
C ARG A 97 1.38 9.78 -34.68
N LYS A 98 0.08 9.45 -34.75
CA LYS A 98 -0.46 8.28 -35.47
C LYS A 98 0.31 6.98 -35.18
N PHE A 99 0.65 6.73 -33.91
CA PHE A 99 1.31 5.49 -33.47
C PHE A 99 2.67 5.16 -34.15
N SER A 100 3.36 6.15 -34.72
CA SER A 100 4.61 5.93 -35.45
C SER A 100 5.75 5.35 -34.59
N GLU A 101 5.79 5.69 -33.30
CA GLU A 101 6.85 5.24 -32.37
C GLU A 101 6.41 3.99 -31.56
N LYS A 102 6.86 2.80 -31.96
CA LYS A 102 6.59 1.52 -31.25
C LYS A 102 6.95 1.56 -29.76
N ASN A 103 8.07 2.18 -29.42
CA ASN A 103 8.53 2.31 -28.02
C ASN A 103 7.53 3.09 -27.15
N ARG A 104 6.85 4.09 -27.72
CA ARG A 104 5.86 4.88 -27.00
C ARG A 104 4.57 4.12 -26.78
N VAL A 105 4.14 3.32 -27.78
CA VAL A 105 3.01 2.40 -27.64
C VAL A 105 3.28 1.44 -26.47
N PHE A 106 4.46 0.82 -26.43
CA PHE A 106 4.82 -0.11 -25.36
C PHE A 106 4.85 0.55 -23.98
N LEU A 107 5.40 1.76 -23.87
CA LEU A 107 5.39 2.53 -22.62
C LEU A 107 3.97 2.85 -22.15
N VAL A 108 3.09 3.31 -23.05
CA VAL A 108 1.68 3.60 -22.73
C VAL A 108 0.98 2.33 -22.26
N MET A 109 1.17 1.20 -22.94
CA MET A 109 0.58 -0.08 -22.54
C MET A 109 1.07 -0.49 -21.14
N ALA A 110 2.38 -0.47 -20.89
CA ALA A 110 2.94 -0.84 -19.59
C ALA A 110 2.45 0.07 -18.46
N LEU A 111 2.43 1.39 -18.68
CA LEU A 111 1.93 2.37 -17.72
C LEU A 111 0.44 2.17 -17.42
N THR A 112 -0.39 1.97 -18.46
CA THR A 112 -1.81 1.67 -18.31
C THR A 112 -2.02 0.38 -17.52
N SER A 113 -1.28 -0.69 -17.85
CA SER A 113 -1.37 -1.97 -17.13
C SER A 113 -1.04 -1.81 -15.66
N VAL A 114 0.05 -1.13 -15.30
CA VAL A 114 0.42 -0.90 -13.89
C VAL A 114 -0.65 -0.09 -13.16
N LEU A 115 -1.19 0.99 -13.76
CA LEU A 115 -2.22 1.80 -13.12
C LEU A 115 -3.55 1.05 -12.93
N ILE A 116 -4.00 0.28 -13.93
CA ILE A 116 -5.19 -0.56 -13.82
C ILE A 116 -4.98 -1.61 -12.72
N LEU A 117 -3.81 -2.23 -12.68
CA LEU A 117 -3.49 -3.26 -11.71
C LEU A 117 -3.50 -2.70 -10.28
N THR A 118 -2.92 -1.51 -10.07
CA THR A 118 -2.96 -0.83 -8.78
C THR A 118 -4.38 -0.40 -8.40
N ALA A 119 -5.22 0.01 -9.37
CA ALA A 119 -6.61 0.36 -9.09
C ALA A 119 -7.45 -0.87 -8.70
N TYR A 120 -7.19 -2.03 -9.30
CA TYR A 120 -7.89 -3.28 -9.01
C TYR A 120 -7.39 -3.95 -7.71
N ALA A 121 -6.08 -3.92 -7.49
CA ALA A 121 -5.41 -4.56 -6.36
C ALA A 121 -4.44 -3.57 -5.67
N PRO A 122 -4.97 -2.59 -4.90
CA PRO A 122 -4.16 -1.54 -4.29
C PRO A 122 -3.18 -2.05 -3.23
N HIS A 123 -3.47 -3.22 -2.63
CA HIS A 123 -2.59 -3.88 -1.65
C HIS A 123 -1.59 -4.86 -2.28
N GLY A 124 -1.45 -4.80 -3.60
CA GLY A 124 -0.62 -5.70 -4.39
C GLY A 124 -1.37 -6.96 -4.83
N LEU A 125 -0.75 -7.69 -5.76
CA LEU A 125 -1.36 -8.89 -6.36
C LEU A 125 -1.20 -10.16 -5.54
N ILE A 126 -0.17 -10.21 -4.69
CA ILE A 126 0.21 -11.42 -3.98
C ILE A 126 -0.44 -11.37 -2.60
N ASP A 127 -1.37 -12.30 -2.37
CA ASP A 127 -1.91 -12.53 -1.03
C ASP A 127 -0.91 -13.37 -0.23
N PHE A 128 0.01 -12.68 0.45
CA PHE A 128 1.02 -13.33 1.29
C PHE A 128 0.40 -14.11 2.46
N ASP A 129 -0.80 -13.76 2.91
CA ASP A 129 -1.49 -14.47 3.99
C ASP A 129 -1.91 -15.89 3.59
N GLN A 130 -2.19 -16.12 2.30
CA GLN A 130 -2.46 -17.47 1.78
C GLN A 130 -1.21 -18.35 1.73
N LEU A 131 -0.03 -17.74 1.60
CA LEU A 131 1.24 -18.48 1.57
C LEU A 131 1.67 -18.97 2.96
N GLU A 132 1.07 -18.44 4.03
CA GLU A 132 1.38 -18.82 5.41
C GLU A 132 0.65 -20.10 5.88
N GLY A 133 -0.18 -20.71 5.04
CA GLY A 133 -0.90 -21.96 5.32
C GLY A 133 -2.43 -21.81 5.28
N LYS A 134 -3.15 -22.94 5.35
CA LYS A 134 -4.61 -22.95 5.37
C LYS A 134 -5.16 -22.38 6.69
N ASP A 135 -6.16 -21.49 6.59
CA ASP A 135 -6.92 -20.99 7.73
C ASP A 135 -7.81 -22.10 8.31
N ILE A 136 -7.62 -22.44 9.58
CA ILE A 136 -8.44 -23.43 10.31
C ILE A 136 -9.37 -22.80 11.34
N LEU A 137 -9.10 -21.57 11.76
CA LEU A 137 -10.02 -20.74 12.53
C LEU A 137 -9.88 -19.28 12.12
N ILE A 138 -11.00 -18.62 11.85
CA ILE A 138 -11.05 -17.19 11.55
C ILE A 138 -12.06 -16.57 12.50
N ALA A 139 -11.61 -15.60 13.29
CA ALA A 139 -12.47 -14.82 14.15
C ALA A 139 -12.22 -13.34 13.94
N GLY A 140 -13.27 -12.51 13.99
CA GLY A 140 -13.12 -11.09 13.82
C GLY A 140 -14.20 -10.26 14.50
N ARG A 141 -13.93 -8.98 14.65
CA ARG A 141 -14.93 -7.99 15.09
C ARG A 141 -14.71 -6.67 14.38
N GLU A 142 -15.80 -5.96 14.15
CA GLU A 142 -15.78 -4.55 13.83
C GLU A 142 -16.02 -3.76 15.13
N GLY A 143 -15.13 -2.82 15.43
CA GLY A 143 -15.18 -1.94 16.59
C GLY A 143 -15.69 -0.54 16.24
N SER A 144 -15.51 0.39 17.17
CA SER A 144 -15.84 1.80 16.93
C SER A 144 -15.01 2.39 15.79
N ALA A 145 -15.58 3.34 15.04
CA ALA A 145 -14.96 4.00 13.89
C ALA A 145 -14.50 3.04 12.76
N ASN A 146 -15.24 1.93 12.54
CA ASN A 146 -14.94 0.92 11.50
C ASN A 146 -13.56 0.25 11.67
N CYS A 147 -13.05 0.24 12.91
CA CYS A 147 -11.84 -0.49 13.26
C CYS A 147 -12.08 -2.00 13.22
N THR A 148 -11.47 -2.72 12.28
CA THR A 148 -11.64 -4.17 12.16
C THR A 148 -10.49 -4.91 12.81
N THR A 149 -10.78 -5.93 13.63
CA THR A 149 -9.78 -6.88 14.14
C THR A 149 -10.10 -8.26 13.58
N THR A 150 -9.10 -8.93 13.01
CA THR A 150 -9.20 -10.29 12.48
C THR A 150 -8.07 -11.13 13.05
N LEU A 151 -8.41 -12.24 13.69
CA LEU A 151 -7.49 -13.28 14.12
C LEU A 151 -7.67 -14.50 13.21
N LYS A 152 -6.56 -15.04 12.72
CA LYS A 152 -6.51 -16.27 11.94
C LYS A 152 -5.57 -17.26 12.60
N LEU A 153 -6.03 -18.50 12.77
CA LEU A 153 -5.19 -19.64 13.15
C LEU A 153 -4.96 -20.49 11.91
N LYS A 154 -3.70 -20.83 11.66
CA LYS A 154 -3.25 -21.62 10.51
C LYS A 154 -3.00 -23.07 10.92
N GLU A 155 -3.18 -24.01 9.99
CA GLU A 155 -2.95 -25.44 10.22
C GLU A 155 -1.51 -25.78 10.67
N ASN A 156 -0.53 -24.95 10.30
CA ASN A 156 0.87 -25.13 10.65
C ASN A 156 1.24 -24.65 12.07
N GLY A 157 0.25 -24.36 12.91
CA GLY A 157 0.45 -23.89 14.29
C GLY A 157 0.85 -22.41 14.40
N LYS A 158 0.72 -21.62 13.32
CA LYS A 158 0.92 -20.17 13.35
C LYS A 158 -0.39 -19.40 13.47
N PHE A 159 -0.35 -18.23 14.08
CA PHE A 159 -1.47 -17.29 14.05
C PHE A 159 -1.05 -15.94 13.51
N SER A 160 -2.03 -15.22 12.97
CA SER A 160 -1.89 -13.83 12.59
C SER A 160 -3.08 -13.03 13.08
N THR A 161 -2.81 -11.88 13.70
CA THR A 161 -3.80 -10.89 14.10
C THR A 161 -3.58 -9.64 13.26
N THR A 162 -4.61 -9.23 12.53
CA THR A 162 -4.63 -7.99 11.76
C THR A 162 -5.62 -7.02 12.38
N ILE A 163 -5.18 -5.81 12.68
CA ILE A 163 -6.01 -4.72 13.16
C ILE A 163 -5.96 -3.61 12.10
N VAL A 164 -7.13 -3.22 11.58
CA VAL A 164 -7.30 -2.18 10.57
C VAL A 164 -8.09 -1.03 11.18
N CYS A 165 -7.45 0.11 11.39
CA CYS A 165 -8.05 1.35 11.90
C CYS A 165 -7.53 2.53 11.05
N PHE A 166 -6.82 3.49 11.66
CA PHE A 166 -6.00 4.52 10.99
C PHE A 166 -4.68 3.96 10.42
N GLY A 167 -4.72 2.69 10.05
CA GLY A 167 -3.59 1.93 9.55
C GLY A 167 -3.75 0.44 9.80
N ILE A 168 -2.77 -0.31 9.32
CA ILE A 168 -2.77 -1.77 9.44
C ILE A 168 -1.67 -2.16 10.42
N GLU A 169 -2.06 -2.89 11.46
CA GLU A 169 -1.13 -3.55 12.37
C GLU A 169 -1.27 -5.06 12.20
N ARG A 170 -0.13 -5.73 12.04
CA ARG A 170 -0.06 -7.18 11.93
C ARG A 170 0.83 -7.72 13.03
N VAL A 171 0.31 -8.68 13.77
CA VAL A 171 1.05 -9.40 14.81
C VAL A 171 0.92 -10.88 14.52
N SER A 172 2.04 -11.60 14.54
CA SER A 172 2.08 -13.03 14.28
C SER A 172 2.90 -13.77 15.32
N GLY A 173 2.69 -15.08 15.37
CA GLY A 173 3.39 -15.98 16.26
C GLY A 173 2.93 -17.41 16.08
N LYS A 174 3.21 -18.23 17.09
CA LYS A 174 2.74 -19.61 17.19
C LYS A 174 1.59 -19.70 18.18
N TYR A 175 0.69 -20.64 17.97
CA TYR A 175 -0.34 -20.94 18.95
C TYR A 175 -0.29 -22.42 19.29
N HIS A 176 -0.76 -22.75 20.48
CA HIS A 176 -0.97 -24.11 20.91
C HIS A 176 -2.30 -24.22 21.63
N ILE A 177 -2.94 -25.38 21.52
CA ILE A 177 -4.27 -25.61 22.09
C ILE A 177 -4.11 -26.61 23.22
N LYS A 178 -4.64 -26.27 24.40
CA LYS A 178 -4.70 -27.17 25.55
C LYS A 178 -6.14 -27.20 26.04
N LYS A 179 -6.81 -28.34 25.85
CA LYS A 179 -8.25 -28.52 26.07
C LYS A 179 -9.05 -27.55 25.19
N ASP A 180 -9.70 -26.57 25.80
CA ASP A 180 -10.58 -25.54 25.22
C ASP A 180 -9.90 -24.18 25.10
N THR A 181 -8.64 -24.09 25.50
CA THR A 181 -7.89 -22.83 25.58
C THR A 181 -6.85 -22.78 24.47
N VAL A 182 -6.88 -21.70 23.70
CA VAL A 182 -5.85 -21.35 22.70
C VAL A 182 -4.83 -20.43 23.34
N PHE A 183 -3.57 -20.80 23.36
CA PHE A 183 -2.47 -19.98 23.89
C PHE A 183 -1.66 -19.37 22.75
N PHE A 184 -1.19 -18.14 22.93
CA PHE A 184 -0.48 -17.38 21.91
C PHE A 184 0.97 -17.08 22.32
N ASP A 185 1.91 -17.54 21.50
CA ASP A 185 3.35 -17.33 21.63
C ASP A 185 3.82 -16.39 20.51
N TYR A 186 4.07 -15.12 20.82
CA TYR A 186 4.41 -14.10 19.83
C TYR A 186 5.88 -14.17 19.37
N ASP A 187 6.13 -13.98 18.07
CA ASP A 187 7.49 -14.01 17.51
C ASP A 187 8.33 -12.78 17.91
N ASN A 188 7.69 -11.68 18.34
CA ASN A 188 8.35 -10.42 18.67
C ASN A 188 8.16 -10.01 20.15
N ASN A 189 9.25 -9.91 20.90
CA ASN A 189 9.29 -9.38 22.28
C ASN A 189 9.01 -7.86 22.40
N LYS A 190 8.60 -7.17 21.32
CA LYS A 190 8.27 -5.73 21.33
C LYS A 190 6.83 -5.45 21.80
N ALA A 191 6.25 -6.39 22.53
CA ALA A 191 4.94 -6.28 23.11
C ALA A 191 4.95 -5.27 24.26
N THR A 192 4.57 -4.03 23.96
CA THR A 192 3.80 -3.23 24.92
C THR A 192 2.72 -4.14 25.52
N GLY A 193 2.52 -4.12 26.84
CA GLY A 193 1.75 -5.11 27.63
C GLY A 193 0.25 -5.25 27.34
N GLU A 194 -0.15 -5.22 26.07
CA GLU A 194 -1.51 -5.23 25.56
C GLU A 194 -1.82 -6.47 24.70
N LEU A 195 -0.84 -7.36 24.46
CA LEU A 195 -1.07 -8.58 23.71
C LEU A 195 -1.89 -9.60 24.50
N TYR A 196 -2.69 -10.40 23.77
CA TYR A 196 -3.54 -11.43 24.34
C TYR A 196 -2.73 -12.70 24.58
N GLN A 197 -2.76 -13.25 25.78
CA GLN A 197 -2.02 -14.46 26.12
C GLN A 197 -2.78 -15.73 25.76
N PHE A 198 -4.10 -15.72 25.89
CA PHE A 198 -4.94 -16.87 25.58
C PHE A 198 -6.34 -16.47 25.13
N GLY A 199 -7.03 -17.41 24.50
CA GLY A 199 -8.39 -17.30 24.00
C GLY A 199 -9.25 -18.48 24.43
N LEU A 200 -10.51 -18.20 24.77
CA LEU A 200 -11.52 -19.21 25.11
C LEU A 200 -12.72 -19.11 24.15
N VAL A 201 -13.29 -20.25 23.78
CA VAL A 201 -14.50 -20.29 22.96
C VAL A 201 -15.74 -20.35 23.86
N ASP A 202 -16.61 -19.35 23.73
CA ASP A 202 -17.88 -19.27 24.46
C ASP A 202 -18.95 -18.59 23.58
N SER A 203 -20.21 -18.62 23.99
CA SER A 203 -21.35 -17.99 23.33
C SER A 203 -21.13 -16.48 23.11
N CYS A 204 -21.25 -16.05 21.86
CA CYS A 204 -21.00 -14.66 21.48
C CYS A 204 -22.24 -13.78 21.76
N THR A 205 -22.16 -12.91 22.76
CA THR A 205 -23.14 -11.84 23.01
C THR A 205 -23.28 -10.81 21.88
N LEU A 206 -22.24 -10.65 21.04
CA LEU A 206 -22.22 -9.68 19.94
C LEU A 206 -22.87 -10.22 18.65
N SER A 207 -23.22 -11.51 18.61
CA SER A 207 -23.83 -12.13 17.45
C SER A 207 -25.35 -12.23 17.62
N TRP A 208 -26.09 -11.64 16.68
CA TRP A 208 -27.55 -11.75 16.59
C TRP A 208 -28.02 -13.20 16.37
N ASP A 209 -27.14 -14.03 15.81
CA ASP A 209 -27.38 -15.42 15.42
C ASP A 209 -26.85 -16.45 16.44
N LYS A 210 -26.47 -16.02 17.65
CA LYS A 210 -25.86 -16.88 18.69
C LYS A 210 -24.64 -17.67 18.19
N LYS A 211 -23.84 -17.07 17.30
CA LYS A 211 -22.58 -17.70 16.87
C LYS A 211 -21.63 -17.85 18.05
N ASP A 212 -20.69 -18.78 17.94
CA ASP A 212 -19.61 -18.90 18.91
C ASP A 212 -18.66 -17.70 18.77
N GLY A 213 -18.11 -17.27 19.91
CA GLY A 213 -17.18 -16.17 20.04
C GLY A 213 -15.87 -16.65 20.62
N LEU A 214 -14.78 -16.02 20.20
CA LEU A 214 -13.46 -16.20 20.79
C LEU A 214 -13.17 -15.02 21.72
N PHE A 215 -13.05 -15.31 23.01
CA PHE A 215 -12.77 -14.34 24.07
C PHE A 215 -11.28 -14.33 24.35
N LEU A 216 -10.61 -13.24 23.98
CA LEU A 216 -9.18 -13.05 24.12
C LEU A 216 -8.86 -12.32 25.43
N TYR A 217 -7.95 -12.88 26.22
CA TYR A 217 -7.55 -12.37 27.54
C TYR A 217 -6.08 -11.94 27.54
N LYS A 218 -5.79 -10.78 28.12
CA LYS A 218 -4.41 -10.32 28.29
C LYS A 218 -3.64 -11.09 29.35
N ASN A 219 -4.33 -11.60 30.37
CA ASN A 219 -3.79 -12.42 31.45
C ASN A 219 -4.94 -13.04 32.26
N LYS A 220 -4.63 -13.91 33.23
CA LYS A 220 -5.62 -14.58 34.09
C LYS A 220 -6.47 -13.63 34.96
N LYS A 221 -6.05 -12.39 35.18
CA LYS A 221 -6.75 -11.38 35.99
C LYS A 221 -7.60 -10.44 35.13
N ASP A 222 -7.59 -10.60 33.80
CA ASP A 222 -8.35 -9.78 32.88
C ASP A 222 -9.85 -10.08 33.01
N LYS A 223 -10.63 -9.07 33.41
CA LYS A 223 -12.08 -9.18 33.61
C LYS A 223 -12.89 -8.78 32.38
N SER A 224 -12.24 -8.19 31.38
CA SER A 224 -12.88 -7.58 30.22
C SER A 224 -12.27 -8.14 28.94
N PRO A 225 -12.51 -9.43 28.63
CA PRO A 225 -11.95 -10.06 27.45
C PRO A 225 -12.40 -9.36 26.17
N ASN A 226 -11.52 -9.36 25.18
CA ASN A 226 -11.87 -8.89 23.86
C ASN A 226 -12.54 -10.01 23.06
N GLN A 227 -13.76 -9.76 22.62
CA GLN A 227 -14.60 -10.75 21.97
C GLN A 227 -14.53 -10.63 20.45
N LEU A 228 -14.17 -11.73 19.78
CA LEU A 228 -14.20 -11.86 18.33
C LEU A 228 -15.31 -12.85 17.92
N ILE A 229 -16.05 -12.55 16.86
CA ILE A 229 -17.05 -13.47 16.29
C ILE A 229 -16.34 -14.49 15.43
N ILE A 230 -16.57 -15.79 15.67
CA ILE A 230 -15.97 -16.84 14.87
C ILE A 230 -16.73 -16.96 13.54
N ALA A 231 -16.01 -16.81 12.43
CA ALA A 231 -16.51 -16.96 11.06
C ALA A 231 -16.19 -18.34 10.48
N LEU A 232 -15.06 -18.93 10.87
CA LEU A 232 -14.62 -20.27 10.46
C LEU A 232 -14.08 -21.02 11.69
N ASN A 233 -14.47 -22.28 11.87
CA ASN A 233 -13.97 -23.15 12.94
C ASN A 233 -13.85 -24.61 12.44
N GLU A 234 -12.68 -24.98 11.93
CA GLU A 234 -12.36 -26.36 11.55
C GLU A 234 -11.78 -27.18 12.72
N ILE A 235 -11.32 -26.51 13.79
CA ILE A 235 -10.65 -27.13 14.95
C ILE A 235 -11.64 -27.86 15.87
N LYS A 236 -12.95 -27.61 15.73
CA LYS A 236 -14.01 -28.16 16.59
C LYS A 236 -13.72 -27.94 18.08
N LEU A 237 -13.23 -26.75 18.44
CA LEU A 237 -13.09 -26.36 19.84
C LEU A 237 -14.47 -26.48 20.53
N GLU A 238 -14.56 -27.38 21.51
CA GLU A 238 -15.79 -27.57 22.29
C GLU A 238 -16.03 -26.36 23.19
N ARG A 239 -17.30 -25.96 23.33
CA ARG A 239 -17.68 -24.88 24.25
C ARG A 239 -17.33 -25.30 25.67
N GLN A 240 -16.85 -24.36 26.48
CA GLN A 240 -17.06 -24.52 27.91
C GLN A 240 -18.55 -24.37 28.19
N GLU A 241 -19.24 -25.50 28.44
CA GLU A 241 -20.51 -25.45 29.14
C GLU A 241 -20.25 -24.77 30.47
N LYS A 242 -20.80 -23.57 30.68
CA LYS A 242 -20.74 -22.85 31.96
C LYS A 242 -20.97 -23.86 33.08
N PRO A 243 -19.98 -24.19 33.92
CA PRO A 243 -20.29 -24.87 35.15
C PRO A 243 -21.14 -23.90 35.96
N ASN A 244 -22.38 -24.29 36.27
CA ASN A 244 -23.12 -23.68 37.36
C ASN A 244 -22.19 -23.74 38.58
N SER A 245 -21.68 -22.58 39.01
CA SER A 245 -20.59 -22.34 39.96
C SER A 245 -19.18 -22.19 39.35
N ILE A 246 -18.67 -20.96 39.47
CA ILE A 246 -17.25 -20.61 39.37
C ILE A 246 -16.51 -21.48 40.41
N LYS A 247 -15.85 -22.55 39.95
CA LYS A 247 -14.74 -23.15 40.68
C LYS A 247 -13.45 -22.51 40.17
N SER A 248 -12.60 -22.19 41.13
CA SER A 248 -11.42 -21.34 41.05
C SER A 248 -10.48 -21.63 39.86
N ILE A 249 -9.93 -20.54 39.31
CA ILE A 249 -8.93 -20.47 38.23
C ILE A 249 -7.54 -21.02 38.67
N ASP A 250 -7.46 -21.72 39.80
CA ASP A 250 -6.20 -22.15 40.41
C ASP A 250 -5.61 -23.45 39.83
N GLN A 251 -6.20 -24.01 38.76
CA GLN A 251 -5.72 -25.26 38.13
C GLN A 251 -5.34 -25.16 36.64
N LEU A 252 -5.24 -23.94 36.10
CA LEU A 252 -4.62 -23.65 34.80
C LEU A 252 -3.18 -23.19 35.01
#